data_AF-A0A968BPP3-F1
#
_entry.id   AF-A0A968BPP3-F1
#
_cell.length_a   1.000
_cell.length_b   1.000
_cell.length_c   1.000
_cell.angle_alpha   90.00
_cell.angle_beta   90.00
_cell.angle_gamma   90.00
#
_symmetry.space_group_name_H-M   'P 1'
#
loop_
_entity.id
_entity.type
_entity.pdbx_description
1 polymer ?
#
loop_
_entity_poly.entity_id
_entity_poly.type
_entity_poly.pdbx_seq_one_letter_code
_entity_poly.pdbx_strand_id
1 'polypeptide(L)'
;LRTGSTLDKNFTSGDRVQDIRLDHQTVQYLYSDGEFYHFMDVETYEQFPLPDAVLEDAKPYLVENTEIELSSYEGERLDVELPITVDLKVVEAPPGFAGDTAQGATKEVMLETGMVLQVPLFIQEGDVLRIDTRTARYVTRV
;
A
#
# COMPACT_ATOMS: atom_id res chain seq x y z
N LEU A 1 15.35 0.06 8.44
CA LEU A 1 14.70 1.33 8.04
C LEU A 1 15.43 1.91 6.84
N ARG A 2 16.47 2.76 6.99
CA ARG A 2 17.16 3.40 5.84
C ARG A 2 17.61 2.51 4.68
N THR A 3 17.98 1.24 4.93
CA THR A 3 18.44 0.32 3.88
C THR A 3 17.52 -0.89 3.65
N GLY A 4 16.38 -0.96 4.35
CA GLY A 4 15.50 -2.14 4.34
C GLY A 4 16.15 -3.46 4.82
N SER A 5 17.40 -3.45 5.26
CA SER A 5 18.17 -4.67 5.52
C SER A 5 17.96 -5.19 6.95
N THR A 6 17.82 -6.51 7.09
CA THR A 6 17.84 -7.19 8.40
C THR A 6 19.27 -7.35 8.89
N LEU A 7 19.57 -6.88 10.10
CA LEU A 7 20.88 -7.00 10.74
C LEU A 7 20.76 -7.77 12.06
N ASP A 8 21.41 -8.93 12.15
CA ASP A 8 21.59 -9.62 13.41
C ASP A 8 22.74 -9.00 14.21
N LYS A 9 22.44 -8.50 15.41
CA LYS A 9 23.43 -7.90 16.31
C LYS A 9 23.30 -8.49 17.71
N ASN A 10 24.40 -9.06 18.22
CA ASN A 10 24.48 -9.56 19.58
C ASN A 10 24.87 -8.42 20.54
N PHE A 11 24.17 -8.32 21.66
CA PHE A 11 24.45 -7.35 22.72
C PHE A 11 24.93 -8.08 23.99
N THR A 12 25.96 -7.55 24.64
CA THR A 12 26.44 -8.01 25.95
C THR A 12 25.75 -7.22 27.07
N SER A 13 25.67 -7.75 28.30
CA SER A 13 24.93 -7.14 29.44
C SER A 13 25.35 -5.70 29.82
N GLY A 14 26.45 -5.16 29.27
CA GLY A 14 26.90 -3.78 29.50
C GLY A 14 26.68 -2.83 28.31
N ASP A 15 26.16 -3.34 27.19
CA ASP A 15 25.95 -2.53 26.00
C ASP A 15 24.79 -1.56 26.21
N ARG A 16 25.01 -0.29 25.86
CA ARG A 16 23.98 0.74 25.86
C ARG A 16 23.47 0.92 24.44
N VAL A 17 22.18 0.74 24.26
CA VAL A 17 21.49 1.04 23.01
C VAL A 17 20.87 2.43 23.13
N GLN A 18 21.05 3.25 22.10
CA GLN A 18 20.33 4.51 22.01
C GLN A 18 18.95 4.21 21.43
N ASP A 19 17.91 4.44 22.24
CA ASP A 19 16.55 4.41 21.73
C ASP A 19 16.32 5.62 20.84
N ILE A 20 15.88 5.35 19.62
CA ILE A 20 15.44 6.32 18.65
C ILE A 20 13.92 6.26 18.61
N ARG A 21 13.27 7.41 18.76
CA ARG A 21 11.83 7.53 18.56
C ARG A 21 11.57 8.06 17.15
N LEU A 22 10.72 7.36 16.42
CA LEU A 22 10.22 7.82 15.14
C LEU A 22 9.01 8.72 15.37
N ASP A 23 8.89 9.74 14.53
CA ASP A 23 7.74 10.61 14.45
C ASP A 23 6.82 10.08 13.35
N HIS A 24 5.60 9.76 13.73
CA HIS A 24 4.57 9.19 12.87
C HIS A 24 3.51 10.26 12.56
N GLN A 25 3.16 10.42 11.29
CA GLN A 25 2.14 11.37 10.85
C GLN A 25 1.24 10.72 9.80
N THR A 26 -0.07 10.93 9.90
CA THR A 26 -1.03 10.44 8.91
C THR A 26 -1.07 11.41 7.74
N VAL A 27 -0.88 10.89 6.53
CA VAL A 27 -0.79 11.70 5.32
C VAL A 27 -1.72 11.12 4.26
N GLN A 28 -2.34 12.00 3.49
CA GLN A 28 -3.28 11.67 2.44
C GLN A 28 -2.62 11.83 1.08
N TYR A 29 -2.68 10.78 0.25
CA TYR A 29 -2.22 10.84 -1.13
C TYR A 29 -3.13 11.72 -1.98
N LEU A 30 -2.55 12.65 -2.73
CA LEU A 30 -3.29 13.56 -3.61
C LEU A 30 -3.20 13.12 -5.07
N TYR A 31 -2.00 13.15 -5.65
CA TYR A 31 -1.74 12.84 -7.06
C TYR A 31 -0.24 12.60 -7.29
N SER A 32 0.12 12.13 -8.48
CA SER A 32 1.50 12.06 -8.95
C SER A 32 1.68 12.90 -10.20
N ASP A 33 2.82 13.58 -10.33
CA ASP A 33 3.23 14.31 -11.53
C ASP A 33 4.12 13.49 -12.48
N GLY A 34 4.35 12.21 -12.13
CA GLY A 34 5.20 11.28 -12.87
C GLY A 34 6.63 11.16 -12.34
N GLU A 35 7.10 12.11 -11.53
CA GLU A 35 8.41 12.06 -10.86
C GLU A 35 8.25 11.94 -9.35
N PHE A 36 7.30 12.70 -8.79
CA PHE A 36 6.97 12.73 -7.38
C PHE A 36 5.51 12.34 -7.12
N TYR A 37 5.27 11.90 -5.90
CA TYR A 37 3.95 11.63 -5.36
C TYR A 37 3.65 12.70 -4.31
N HIS A 38 2.57 13.43 -4.49
CA HIS A 38 2.19 14.53 -3.61
C HIS A 38 1.25 14.04 -2.53
N PHE A 39 1.57 14.38 -1.29
CA PHE A 39 0.79 14.05 -0.10
C PHE A 39 0.43 15.31 0.66
N MET A 40 -0.61 15.21 1.49
CA MET A 40 -1.04 16.25 2.41
C MET A 40 -1.07 15.67 3.82
N ASP A 41 -0.41 16.31 4.77
CA ASP A 41 -0.56 15.97 6.18
C ASP A 41 -2.00 16.30 6.64
N VAL A 42 -2.69 15.34 7.27
CA VAL A 42 -4.11 15.48 7.60
C VAL A 42 -4.37 16.41 8.79
N GLU A 43 -3.35 16.68 9.62
CA GLU A 43 -3.47 17.56 10.79
C GLU A 43 -3.15 19.01 10.45
N THR A 44 -2.09 19.23 9.67
CA THR A 44 -1.53 20.54 9.33
C THR A 44 -1.98 21.05 7.97
N TYR A 45 -2.49 20.18 7.10
CA TYR A 45 -2.82 20.47 5.70
C TYR A 45 -1.62 20.90 4.85
N GLU A 46 -0.39 20.67 5.33
CA GLU A 46 0.82 20.93 4.58
C GLU A 46 1.01 19.89 3.48
N GLN A 47 1.26 20.35 2.26
CA GLN A 47 1.52 19.49 1.12
C GLN A 47 3.00 19.31 0.89
N PHE A 48 3.40 18.09 0.53
CA PHE A 48 4.77 17.79 0.21
C PHE A 48 4.92 16.65 -0.81
N PRO A 49 6.00 16.66 -1.60
CA PRO A 49 6.32 15.58 -2.50
C PRO A 49 7.10 14.47 -1.78
N LEU A 50 6.89 13.22 -2.19
CA LEU A 50 7.72 12.06 -1.87
C LEU A 50 8.30 11.47 -3.16
N PRO A 51 9.59 11.07 -3.15
CA PRO A 51 10.19 10.38 -4.28
C PRO A 51 9.72 8.92 -4.32
N ASP A 52 9.85 8.31 -5.50
CA ASP A 52 9.57 6.90 -5.76
C ASP A 52 10.18 5.95 -4.71
N ALA A 53 11.46 6.14 -4.38
CA ALA A 53 12.22 5.23 -3.51
C ALA A 53 11.62 5.05 -2.10
N VAL A 54 10.77 5.97 -1.63
CA VAL A 54 10.12 5.87 -0.32
C VAL A 54 8.79 5.11 -0.41
N LEU A 55 8.24 4.92 -1.61
CA LEU A 55 6.89 4.42 -1.85
C LEU A 55 6.85 3.06 -2.57
N GLU A 56 8.01 2.40 -2.74
CA GLU A 56 8.17 1.25 -3.63
C GLU A 56 7.09 0.17 -3.39
N ASP A 57 6.90 -0.25 -2.14
CA ASP A 57 5.87 -1.25 -1.76
C ASP A 57 4.45 -0.68 -1.72
N ALA A 58 4.31 0.64 -1.52
CA ALA A 58 3.03 1.31 -1.35
C ALA A 58 2.33 1.61 -2.68
N LYS A 59 3.11 1.88 -3.73
CA LYS A 59 2.68 2.34 -5.06
C LYS A 59 1.50 1.59 -5.67
N PRO A 60 1.47 0.24 -5.69
CA PRO A 60 0.38 -0.50 -6.33
C PRO A 60 -0.99 -0.27 -5.68
N TYR A 61 -1.01 0.31 -4.48
CA TYR A 61 -2.18 0.49 -3.64
C TYR A 61 -2.61 1.96 -3.49
N LEU A 62 -1.85 2.91 -4.04
CA LEU A 62 -2.13 4.33 -3.90
C LEU A 62 -3.20 4.78 -4.91
N VAL A 63 -4.35 5.18 -4.37
CA VAL A 63 -5.40 5.92 -5.10
C VAL A 63 -5.63 7.26 -4.43
N GLU A 64 -6.06 8.26 -5.19
CA GLU A 64 -6.33 9.60 -4.66
C GLU A 64 -7.20 9.50 -3.39
N ASN A 65 -6.84 10.29 -2.37
CA ASN A 65 -7.45 10.30 -1.04
C ASN A 65 -7.07 9.13 -0.10
N THR A 66 -6.19 8.21 -0.50
CA THR A 66 -5.69 7.15 0.40
C THR A 66 -4.89 7.77 1.55
N GLU A 67 -5.25 7.44 2.78
CA GLU A 67 -4.48 7.81 3.98
C GLU A 67 -3.46 6.72 4.30
N ILE A 68 -2.21 7.13 4.52
CA ILE A 68 -1.08 6.27 4.90
C ILE A 68 -0.33 6.89 6.08
N GLU A 69 0.43 6.08 6.80
CA GLU A 69 1.26 6.56 7.91
C GLU A 69 2.69 6.80 7.44
N LEU A 70 3.20 8.01 7.61
CA LEU A 70 4.57 8.38 7.26
C LEU A 70 5.44 8.38 8.52
N SER A 71 6.50 7.57 8.51
CA SER A 71 7.52 7.55 9.55
C SER A 71 8.68 8.47 9.22
N SER A 72 9.05 9.33 10.16
CA SER A 72 10.15 10.27 10.03
C SER A 72 11.08 10.26 11.24
N TYR A 73 12.34 10.66 11.02
CA TYR A 73 13.33 10.79 12.08
C TYR A 73 14.22 12.00 11.79
N GLU A 74 14.32 12.94 12.73
CA GLU A 74 15.12 14.17 12.60
C GLU A 74 14.82 14.96 11.30
N GLY A 75 13.56 14.94 10.84
CA GLY A 75 13.10 15.59 9.61
C GLY A 75 13.35 14.81 8.31
N GLU A 76 14.03 13.66 8.39
CA GLU A 76 14.16 12.73 7.27
C GLU A 76 12.96 11.79 7.23
N ARG A 77 12.35 11.64 6.05
CA ARG A 77 11.25 10.71 5.79
C ARG A 77 11.83 9.34 5.48
N LEU A 78 11.51 8.36 6.32
CA LEU A 78 12.19 7.07 6.29
C LEU A 78 11.37 6.00 5.59
N ASP A 79 10.07 5.95 5.86
CA ASP A 79 9.23 4.83 5.46
C ASP A 79 7.75 5.24 5.44
N VAL A 80 6.94 4.49 4.69
CA VAL A 80 5.49 4.62 4.70
C VAL A 80 4.86 3.28 5.06
N GLU A 81 3.83 3.35 5.90
CA GLU A 81 3.02 2.20 6.25
C GLU A 81 1.63 2.35 5.64
N LEU A 82 1.26 1.38 4.80
CA LEU A 82 -0.07 1.30 4.22
C LEU A 82 -1.08 0.84 5.26
N PRO A 83 -2.36 1.25 5.13
CA PRO A 83 -3.42 0.60 5.88
C PRO A 83 -3.47 -0.90 5.55
N ILE A 84 -3.91 -1.71 6.52
CA ILE A 84 -4.00 -3.18 6.37
C ILE A 84 -4.84 -3.57 5.14
N THR A 85 -5.84 -2.75 4.82
CA THR A 85 -6.66 -2.95 3.64
C THR A 85 -6.88 -1.65 2.88
N VAL A 86 -6.90 -1.74 1.55
CA VAL A 86 -7.30 -0.66 0.65
C VAL A 86 -8.50 -1.09 -0.19
N ASP A 87 -9.31 -0.13 -0.61
CA ASP A 87 -10.46 -0.35 -1.47
C ASP A 87 -10.11 0.17 -2.88
N LEU A 88 -10.01 -0.72 -3.86
CA LEU A 88 -9.61 -0.40 -5.24
C LEU A 88 -10.68 -0.84 -6.23
N LYS A 89 -10.96 0.00 -7.22
CA LYS A 89 -11.94 -0.26 -8.27
C LYS A 89 -11.38 -1.17 -9.36
N VAL A 90 -12.19 -2.12 -9.82
CA VAL A 90 -11.90 -2.95 -10.99
C VAL A 90 -12.15 -2.16 -12.27
N VAL A 91 -11.14 -2.06 -13.13
CA VAL A 91 -11.21 -1.39 -14.44
C VAL A 91 -11.29 -2.36 -15.60
N GLU A 92 -10.87 -3.62 -15.42
CA GLU A 92 -11.01 -4.67 -16.43
C GLU A 92 -11.33 -6.01 -15.77
N ALA A 93 -12.40 -6.66 -16.22
CA ALA A 93 -12.80 -7.97 -15.73
C ALA A 93 -13.23 -8.90 -16.88
N PRO A 94 -12.38 -9.83 -17.33
CA PRO A 94 -12.75 -10.80 -18.35
C PRO A 94 -13.94 -11.68 -17.92
N PRO A 95 -14.69 -12.25 -18.89
CA PRO A 95 -15.78 -13.17 -18.60
C PRO A 95 -15.26 -14.37 -17.80
N GLY A 96 -15.84 -14.59 -16.62
CA GLY A 96 -15.52 -15.77 -15.81
C GLY A 96 -16.28 -16.98 -16.33
N PHE A 97 -15.58 -18.01 -16.80
CA PHE A 97 -16.21 -19.26 -17.24
C PHE A 97 -15.95 -20.36 -16.20
N ALA A 98 -16.98 -20.70 -15.43
CA ALA A 98 -16.97 -21.95 -14.68
C ALA A 98 -17.28 -23.07 -15.67
N GLY A 99 -16.26 -23.80 -16.12
CA GLY A 99 -16.46 -25.07 -16.83
C GLY A 99 -16.95 -26.15 -15.87
N ASP A 100 -16.33 -27.33 -15.89
CA ASP A 100 -16.67 -28.46 -15.00
C ASP A 100 -15.99 -28.40 -13.60
N THR A 101 -15.39 -27.26 -13.24
CA THR A 101 -14.66 -27.11 -11.97
C THR A 101 -15.59 -26.73 -10.82
N ALA A 102 -15.74 -27.67 -9.88
CA ALA A 102 -16.40 -27.49 -8.61
C ALA A 102 -15.56 -26.61 -7.65
N GLN A 103 -16.16 -25.52 -7.17
CA GLN A 103 -15.72 -24.63 -6.08
C GLN A 103 -14.34 -23.94 -6.23
N GLY A 104 -14.31 -22.61 -6.07
CA GLY A 104 -13.07 -21.84 -5.96
C GLY A 104 -12.43 -21.41 -7.28
N ALA A 105 -13.16 -21.47 -8.40
CA ALA A 105 -12.68 -20.88 -9.65
C ALA A 105 -12.46 -19.36 -9.47
N THR A 106 -11.29 -18.90 -9.91
CA THR A 106 -10.87 -17.50 -9.87
C THR A 106 -10.59 -17.01 -11.29
N LYS A 107 -10.63 -15.68 -11.45
CA LYS A 107 -10.23 -14.99 -12.68
C LYS A 107 -9.33 -13.82 -12.33
N GLU A 108 -8.50 -13.43 -13.28
CA GLU A 108 -7.68 -12.22 -13.16
C GLU A 108 -8.52 -11.01 -13.51
N VAL A 109 -8.37 -9.95 -12.72
CA VAL A 109 -8.94 -8.63 -12.99
C VAL A 109 -7.86 -7.57 -12.83
N MET A 110 -8.01 -6.45 -13.55
CA MET A 110 -7.14 -5.28 -13.43
C MET A 110 -7.84 -4.21 -12.58
N LEU A 111 -7.09 -3.62 -11.66
CA LEU A 111 -7.52 -2.52 -10.81
C LEU A 111 -7.14 -1.15 -11.41
N GLU A 112 -7.73 -0.09 -10.88
CA GLU A 112 -7.46 1.30 -11.32
C GLU A 112 -6.00 1.72 -11.17
N THR A 113 -5.25 1.10 -10.27
CA THR A 113 -3.80 1.29 -10.11
C THR A 113 -2.96 0.54 -11.14
N GLY A 114 -3.59 -0.30 -11.99
CA GLY A 114 -2.92 -1.24 -12.90
C GLY A 114 -2.53 -2.57 -12.26
N MET A 115 -2.74 -2.73 -10.95
CA MET A 115 -2.49 -3.99 -10.25
C MET A 115 -3.44 -5.08 -10.75
N VAL A 116 -2.89 -6.28 -11.01
CA VAL A 116 -3.65 -7.46 -11.42
C VAL A 116 -3.78 -8.43 -10.24
N LEU A 117 -4.98 -8.92 -9.97
CA LEU A 117 -5.22 -9.89 -8.90
C LEU A 117 -6.21 -10.99 -9.29
N GLN A 118 -6.11 -12.12 -8.60
CA GLN A 118 -7.03 -13.25 -8.70
C GLN A 118 -8.23 -13.04 -7.79
N VAL A 119 -9.43 -13.03 -8.36
CA VAL A 119 -10.70 -12.80 -7.67
C VAL A 119 -11.74 -13.86 -8.04
N PRO A 120 -12.81 -14.02 -7.24
CA PRO A 120 -13.92 -14.90 -7.63
C PRO A 120 -14.54 -14.53 -8.98
N LEU A 121 -15.04 -15.53 -9.72
CA LEU A 121 -15.59 -15.33 -11.08
C LEU A 121 -16.71 -14.29 -11.18
N PHE A 122 -17.46 -14.07 -10.10
CA PHE A 122 -18.62 -13.16 -10.07
C PHE A 122 -18.24 -11.67 -10.03
N ILE A 123 -16.97 -11.32 -9.77
CA ILE A 123 -16.53 -9.91 -9.77
C ILE A 123 -16.66 -9.32 -11.17
N GLN A 124 -17.16 -8.09 -11.26
CA GLN A 124 -17.38 -7.41 -12.53
C GLN A 124 -16.56 -6.12 -12.61
N GLU A 125 -16.42 -5.60 -13.83
CA GLU A 125 -15.86 -4.27 -14.04
C GLU A 125 -16.72 -3.23 -13.32
N GLY A 126 -16.09 -2.30 -12.62
CA GLY A 126 -16.75 -1.30 -11.80
C GLY A 126 -16.99 -1.70 -10.34
N ASP A 127 -16.83 -2.97 -9.97
CA ASP A 127 -16.86 -3.40 -8.57
C ASP A 127 -15.67 -2.78 -7.80
N VAL A 128 -15.87 -2.46 -6.52
CA VAL A 128 -14.80 -2.03 -5.60
C VAL A 128 -14.40 -3.21 -4.73
N LEU A 129 -13.10 -3.51 -4.71
CA LEU A 129 -12.53 -4.63 -3.97
C LEU A 129 -11.70 -4.15 -2.81
N ARG A 130 -11.95 -4.72 -1.64
CA ARG A 130 -11.06 -4.62 -0.49
C ARG A 130 -9.92 -5.60 -0.63
N ILE A 131 -8.69 -5.12 -0.52
CA ILE A 131 -7.46 -5.88 -0.73
C ILE A 131 -6.58 -5.76 0.51
N ASP A 132 -6.01 -6.88 0.97
CA ASP A 132 -5.02 -6.90 2.04
C ASP A 132 -3.64 -6.54 1.47
N THR A 133 -3.10 -5.40 1.88
CA THR A 133 -1.85 -4.81 1.35
C THR A 133 -0.61 -5.63 1.70
N ARG A 134 -0.66 -6.45 2.76
CA ARG A 134 0.46 -7.30 3.20
C ARG A 134 0.59 -8.57 2.38
N THR A 135 -0.53 -9.05 1.83
CA THR A 135 -0.58 -10.31 1.08
C THR A 135 -0.92 -10.13 -0.39
N ALA A 136 -1.29 -8.92 -0.82
CA ALA A 136 -1.76 -8.61 -2.17
C ALA A 136 -2.99 -9.44 -2.58
N ARG A 137 -3.89 -9.73 -1.63
CA ARG A 137 -5.05 -10.63 -1.86
C ARG A 137 -6.39 -9.93 -1.72
N TYR A 138 -7.33 -10.35 -2.55
CA TYR A 138 -8.74 -10.04 -2.41
C TYR A 138 -9.26 -10.49 -1.03
N VAL A 139 -9.94 -9.59 -0.33
CA VAL A 139 -10.63 -9.85 0.93
C VAL A 139 -12.13 -9.94 0.71
N THR A 140 -12.73 -8.88 0.16
CA THR A 140 -14.18 -8.81 -0.11
C THR A 140 -14.48 -7.78 -1.20
N ARG A 141 -15.66 -7.87 -1.80
CA ARG A 141 -16.29 -6.77 -2.54
C ARG A 141 -16.99 -5.84 -1.55
N VAL A 142 -16.87 -4.53 -1.77
CA VAL A 142 -17.47 -3.45 -0.96
C VAL A 142 -18.79 -2.99 -1.58
#